data_AF-A0A536YGT9-F1
#
_entry.id   AF-A0A536YGT9-F1
#
_cell.length_a   1.000
_cell.length_b   1.000
_cell.length_c   1.000
_cell.angle_alpha   90.00
_cell.angle_beta   90.00
_cell.angle_gamma   90.00
#
_symmetry.space_group_name_H-M   'P 1'
#
loop_
_entity.id
_entity.type
_entity.pdbx_description
1 polymer ?
#
loop_
_entity_poly.entity_id
_entity_poly.type
_entity_poly.pdbx_seq_one_letter_code
_entity_poly.pdbx_strand_id
1 'polypeptide(L)'
;MKVTSSTETLGATIEGLDIAKPLSREEFEAVLRALGDRGVLRFPCQRLTGRQLADFSARFGKLEINVANAFQEPGIPEVMILSNIVENGKPIGLADAGQDWHTDMSYSRTIALANVLYGIKIPR
;
A
#
# COMPACT_ATOMS: atom_id res chain seq x y z
N MET A 1 11.23 14.45 -8.02
CA MET A 1 10.64 13.15 -8.41
C MET A 1 11.16 12.71 -9.77
N LYS A 2 11.61 11.44 -9.88
CA LYS A 2 12.04 10.79 -11.13
C LYS A 2 11.26 9.48 -11.28
N VAL A 3 10.66 9.25 -12.44
CA VAL A 3 9.94 8.01 -12.75
C VAL A 3 10.77 7.18 -13.71
N THR A 4 11.15 5.97 -13.28
CA THR A 4 11.91 5.00 -14.09
C THR A 4 11.00 3.80 -14.36
N SER A 5 10.62 3.59 -15.63
CA SER A 5 9.79 2.44 -16.00
C SER A 5 10.58 1.13 -15.91
N SER A 6 9.91 0.02 -15.62
CA SER A 6 10.53 -1.31 -15.77
C SER A 6 10.82 -1.60 -17.25
N THR A 7 11.58 -2.66 -17.51
CA THR A 7 11.82 -3.16 -18.88
C THR A 7 10.60 -3.85 -19.49
N GLU A 8 9.60 -4.16 -18.66
CA GLU A 8 8.38 -4.89 -19.03
C GLU A 8 7.18 -3.94 -19.18
N THR A 9 6.03 -4.50 -19.56
CA THR A 9 4.79 -3.72 -19.74
C THR A 9 4.32 -3.04 -18.44
N LEU A 10 4.52 -3.68 -17.28
CA LEU A 10 4.04 -3.21 -15.97
C LEU A 10 5.21 -2.78 -15.07
N GLY A 11 4.93 -1.85 -14.17
CA GLY A 11 5.85 -1.44 -13.12
C GLY A 11 6.63 -0.16 -13.42
N ALA A 12 6.74 0.72 -12.43
CA ALA A 12 7.71 1.80 -12.42
C ALA A 12 8.24 2.07 -11.01
N THR A 13 9.47 2.57 -10.94
CA THR A 13 10.08 3.07 -9.69
C THR A 13 10.00 4.60 -9.67
N ILE A 14 9.50 5.17 -8.57
CA ILE A 14 9.44 6.61 -8.33
C ILE A 14 10.47 6.99 -7.28
N GLU A 15 11.51 7.70 -7.69
CA GLU A 15 12.61 8.15 -6.82
C GLU A 15 12.51 9.65 -6.52
N GLY A 16 13.12 10.08 -5.42
CA GLY A 16 13.13 11.50 -5.02
C GLY A 16 11.74 12.06 -4.72
N LEU A 17 10.87 11.20 -4.17
CA LEU A 17 9.59 11.55 -3.58
C LEU A 17 9.52 10.93 -2.18
N ASP A 18 9.20 11.75 -1.18
CA ASP A 18 9.05 11.33 0.22
C ASP A 18 7.56 11.26 0.54
N ILE A 19 6.98 10.06 0.47
CA ILE A 19 5.53 9.86 0.66
C ILE A 19 5.12 9.93 2.13
N ALA A 20 6.08 10.13 3.05
CA ALA A 20 5.81 10.39 4.46
C ALA A 20 5.33 11.84 4.71
N LYS A 21 5.35 12.69 3.68
CA LYS A 21 4.97 14.11 3.73
C LYS A 21 3.79 14.39 2.78
N PRO A 22 3.02 15.46 3.03
CA PRO A 22 1.99 15.89 2.09
C PRO A 22 2.59 16.19 0.71
N LEU A 23 2.09 15.48 -0.31
CA LEU A 23 2.44 15.73 -1.70
C LEU A 23 1.70 16.95 -2.23
N SER A 24 2.36 17.74 -3.07
CA SER A 24 1.69 18.76 -3.88
C SER A 24 0.64 18.12 -4.80
N ARG A 25 -0.21 18.95 -5.39
CA ARG A 25 -1.19 18.48 -6.36
C ARG A 25 -0.49 17.86 -7.58
N GLU A 26 0.55 18.51 -8.08
CA GLU A 26 1.32 18.13 -9.26
C GLU A 26 2.07 16.81 -9.03
N GLU A 27 2.67 16.65 -7.85
CA GLU A 27 3.35 15.40 -7.46
C GLU A 27 2.35 14.24 -7.42
N PHE A 28 1.18 14.44 -6.80
CA PHE A 28 0.17 13.39 -6.72
C PHE A 28 -0.44 13.07 -8.09
N GLU A 29 -0.72 14.07 -8.92
CA GLU A 29 -1.20 13.84 -10.29
C GLU A 29 -0.20 13.03 -11.11
N ALA A 30 1.11 13.27 -10.94
CA ALA A 30 2.13 12.48 -11.62
C ALA A 30 2.22 11.04 -11.09
N VAL A 31 2.05 10.83 -9.79
CA VAL A 31 1.92 9.48 -9.19
C VAL A 31 0.70 8.75 -9.76
N LEU A 32 -0.45 9.41 -9.81
CA LEU A 32 -1.70 8.80 -10.30
C LEU A 32 -1.61 8.44 -11.78
N ARG A 33 -1.02 9.31 -12.62
CA ARG A 33 -0.77 8.99 -14.04
C ARG A 33 0.18 7.81 -14.19
N ALA A 34 1.29 7.81 -13.46
CA ALA A 34 2.24 6.71 -13.49
C ALA A 34 1.58 5.38 -13.06
N LEU A 35 0.69 5.41 -12.06
CA LEU A 35 -0.06 4.23 -11.64
C LEU A 35 -0.99 3.74 -12.76
N GLY A 36 -1.74 4.64 -13.40
CA GLY A 36 -2.61 4.29 -14.53
C GLY A 36 -1.84 3.71 -15.73
N ASP A 37 -0.65 4.25 -16.02
CA ASP A 37 0.16 3.84 -17.17
C ASP A 37 0.91 2.52 -16.92
N ARG A 38 1.24 2.21 -15.66
CA ARG A 38 2.18 1.13 -15.29
C ARG A 38 1.59 0.04 -14.40
N GLY A 39 0.40 0.24 -13.86
CA GLY A 39 -0.31 -0.71 -12.98
C GLY A 39 0.29 -0.91 -11.59
N VAL A 40 1.62 -0.86 -11.45
CA VAL A 40 2.33 -1.05 -10.18
C VAL A 40 3.42 0.01 -10.02
N LEU A 41 3.50 0.60 -8.82
CA LEU A 41 4.52 1.58 -8.49
C LEU A 41 5.36 1.13 -7.28
N ARG A 42 6.66 1.37 -7.36
CA ARG A 42 7.62 1.15 -6.28
C ARG A 42 8.19 2.48 -5.81
N PHE A 43 8.12 2.74 -4.50
CA PHE A 43 8.74 3.87 -3.85
C PHE A 43 9.90 3.36 -2.97
N PRO A 44 11.17 3.47 -3.41
CA PRO A 44 12.30 3.03 -2.63
C PRO A 44 12.59 3.99 -1.48
N CYS A 45 13.31 3.49 -0.47
CA CYS A 45 13.87 4.28 0.63
C CYS A 45 12.84 5.07 1.47
N GLN A 46 11.61 4.56 1.59
CA GLN A 46 10.58 5.16 2.43
C GLN A 46 10.69 4.67 3.88
N ARG A 47 10.35 5.56 4.81
CA ARG A 47 10.18 5.25 6.24
C ARG A 47 8.87 5.86 6.70
N LEU A 48 7.84 5.03 6.85
CA LEU A 48 6.48 5.46 7.16
C LEU A 48 6.06 4.97 8.54
N THR A 49 5.35 5.82 9.27
CA THR A 49 4.43 5.39 10.33
C THR A 49 3.13 4.87 9.72
N GLY A 50 2.33 4.12 10.49
CA GLY A 50 1.00 3.69 10.04
C GLY A 50 0.10 4.86 9.65
N ARG A 51 0.20 5.99 10.35
CA ARG A 51 -0.57 7.21 10.02
C ARG A 51 -0.13 7.79 8.67
N GLN A 52 1.16 7.89 8.41
CA GLN A 52 1.67 8.38 7.13
C GLN A 52 1.31 7.45 5.96
N LEU A 53 1.31 6.13 6.19
CA LEU A 53 0.82 5.16 5.20
C LEU A 53 -0.66 5.40 4.88
N ALA A 54 -1.51 5.58 5.90
CA ALA A 54 -2.93 5.88 5.73
C ALA A 54 -3.14 7.21 5.01
N ASP A 55 -2.43 8.27 5.41
CA ASP A 55 -2.56 9.61 4.84
C ASP A 55 -2.18 9.64 3.35
N PHE A 56 -1.10 8.95 2.97
CA PHE A 56 -0.72 8.79 1.55
C PHE A 56 -1.78 7.99 0.78
N SER A 57 -2.27 6.89 1.35
CA SER A 57 -3.27 6.03 0.70
C SER A 57 -4.62 6.74 0.51
N ALA A 58 -5.00 7.61 1.45
CA ALA A 58 -6.24 8.39 1.38
C ALA A 58 -6.26 9.40 0.23
N ARG A 59 -5.11 9.69 -0.39
CA ARG A 59 -5.03 10.52 -1.60
C ARG A 59 -5.72 9.86 -2.80
N PHE A 60 -5.81 8.53 -2.80
CA PHE A 60 -6.47 7.75 -3.87
C PHE A 60 -7.98 7.61 -3.67
N GLY A 61 -8.52 8.00 -2.51
CA GLY A 61 -9.95 7.95 -2.22
C GLY A 61 -10.24 7.61 -0.76
N LYS A 62 -11.50 7.24 -0.49
CA LYS A 62 -11.91 6.76 0.84
C LYS A 62 -11.23 5.42 1.11
N LEU A 63 -10.57 5.31 2.26
CA LEU A 63 -9.97 4.07 2.72
C LEU A 63 -11.05 3.09 3.17
N GLU A 64 -10.87 1.82 2.83
CA GLU A 64 -11.72 0.73 3.28
C GLU A 64 -11.19 0.15 4.58
N ILE A 65 -12.08 -0.14 5.52
CA ILE A 65 -11.75 -0.90 6.73
C ILE A 65 -12.02 -2.37 6.41
N ASN A 66 -10.99 -3.20 6.49
CA ASN A 66 -11.12 -4.62 6.16
C ASN A 66 -12.19 -5.31 7.03
N VAL A 67 -13.08 -6.08 6.39
CA VAL A 67 -14.23 -6.75 7.02
C VAL A 67 -13.84 -7.78 8.09
N ALA A 68 -12.63 -8.34 8.04
CA ALA A 68 -12.13 -9.24 9.07
C ALA A 68 -11.96 -8.52 10.42
N ASN A 69 -11.84 -7.19 10.40
CA ASN A 69 -11.73 -6.31 11.57
C ASN A 69 -10.75 -6.82 12.65
N ALA A 70 -9.63 -7.38 12.20
CA ALA A 70 -8.59 -7.99 13.01
C ALA A 70 -7.22 -7.54 12.46
N PHE A 71 -6.21 -7.57 13.34
CA PHE A 71 -4.83 -7.19 12.99
C PHE A 71 -4.70 -5.80 12.38
N GLN A 72 -5.45 -4.83 12.91
CA GLN A 72 -5.32 -3.43 12.53
C GLN A 72 -4.16 -2.76 13.26
N GLU A 73 -3.55 -1.78 12.59
CA GLU A 73 -2.63 -0.87 13.25
C GLU A 73 -3.36 -0.13 14.39
N PRO A 74 -2.81 -0.09 15.62
CA PRO A 74 -3.47 0.53 16.76
C PRO A 74 -3.91 1.98 16.49
N GLY A 75 -5.23 2.22 16.55
CA GLY A 75 -5.82 3.54 16.31
C GLY A 75 -5.93 3.95 14.83
N ILE A 76 -5.66 3.03 13.90
CA ILE A 76 -5.72 3.25 12.44
C ILE A 76 -6.40 2.03 11.78
N PRO A 77 -7.72 1.87 11.94
CA PRO A 77 -8.44 0.67 11.50
C PRO A 77 -8.38 0.41 9.98
N GLU A 78 -8.06 1.42 9.20
CA GLU A 78 -7.86 1.33 7.75
C GLU A 78 -6.56 0.62 7.37
N VAL A 79 -5.60 0.51 8.29
CA VAL A 79 -4.31 -0.14 8.04
C VAL A 79 -4.32 -1.53 8.64
N MET A 80 -4.30 -2.54 7.77
CA MET A 80 -4.22 -3.95 8.16
C MET A 80 -2.76 -4.43 8.18
N ILE A 81 -2.41 -5.23 9.19
CA ILE A 81 -1.09 -5.83 9.36
C ILE A 81 -1.11 -7.24 8.76
N LEU A 82 -0.35 -7.42 7.68
CA LEU A 82 -0.05 -8.72 7.09
C LEU A 82 1.29 -9.21 7.64
N SER A 83 1.27 -10.29 8.40
CA SER A 83 2.49 -10.81 9.04
C SER A 83 2.31 -12.26 9.45
N ASN A 84 3.33 -13.07 9.16
CA ASN A 84 3.47 -14.43 9.68
C ASN A 84 4.31 -14.50 10.97
N ILE A 85 4.66 -13.36 11.56
CA ILE A 85 5.47 -13.28 12.78
C ILE A 85 4.59 -13.51 14.01
N VAL A 86 5.11 -14.32 14.93
CA VAL A 86 4.51 -14.57 16.24
C VAL A 86 5.42 -13.99 17.32
N GLU A 87 4.89 -13.11 18.15
CA GLU A 87 5.58 -12.51 19.29
C GLU A 87 4.86 -12.89 20.59
N ASN A 88 5.61 -13.38 21.59
CA ASN A 88 5.05 -13.81 22.87
C ASN A 88 3.88 -14.81 22.73
N GLY A 89 3.97 -15.71 21.75
CA GLY A 89 2.94 -16.71 21.46
C GLY A 89 1.68 -16.17 20.77
N LYS A 90 1.67 -14.89 20.34
CA LYS A 90 0.54 -14.27 19.64
C LYS A 90 0.94 -13.80 18.24
N PRO A 91 0.13 -14.05 17.20
CA PRO A 91 0.37 -13.49 15.88
C PRO A 91 0.25 -11.96 15.93
N ILE A 92 1.15 -11.26 15.24
CA ILE A 92 1.09 -9.79 15.14
C ILE A 92 0.32 -9.32 13.91
N GLY A 93 -0.01 -10.23 13.00
CA GLY A 93 -0.72 -9.95 11.76
C GLY A 93 -1.45 -11.17 11.22
N LEU A 94 -2.19 -10.96 10.12
CA LEU A 94 -2.79 -12.06 9.38
C LEU A 94 -1.71 -12.75 8.53
N ALA A 95 -1.44 -14.02 8.82
CA ALA A 95 -0.40 -14.79 8.14
C ALA A 95 -0.82 -15.32 6.76
N ASP A 96 -2.13 -15.56 6.59
CA ASP A 96 -2.71 -16.26 5.45
C ASP A 96 -3.58 -15.32 4.60
N ALA A 97 -3.05 -14.14 4.29
CA ALA A 97 -3.71 -13.19 3.40
C ALA A 97 -3.20 -13.35 1.97
N GLY A 98 -4.12 -13.49 1.01
CA GLY A 98 -3.81 -13.36 -0.42
C GLY A 98 -2.96 -14.46 -1.05
N GLN A 99 -3.09 -15.72 -0.59
CA GLN A 99 -2.30 -16.85 -1.11
C GLN A 99 -2.69 -17.26 -2.54
N ASP A 100 -3.93 -17.03 -2.95
CA ASP A 100 -4.42 -17.34 -4.29
C ASP A 100 -4.46 -16.08 -5.18
N TRP A 101 -4.51 -16.28 -6.50
CA TRP A 101 -4.73 -15.17 -7.43
C TRP A 101 -6.07 -14.49 -7.17
N HIS A 102 -6.04 -13.20 -6.88
CA HIS A 102 -7.23 -12.41 -6.62
C HIS A 102 -7.01 -10.94 -7.02
N THR A 103 -8.12 -10.22 -7.10
CA THR A 103 -8.14 -8.76 -7.03
C THR A 103 -8.88 -8.40 -5.75
N ASP A 104 -8.27 -7.55 -4.92
CA ASP A 104 -8.87 -7.10 -3.67
C ASP A 104 -10.24 -6.46 -3.94
N MET A 105 -11.19 -6.73 -3.04
CA MET A 105 -12.54 -6.21 -3.13
C MET A 105 -13.28 -6.58 -4.42
N SER A 106 -12.85 -7.60 -5.17
CA SER A 106 -13.55 -8.09 -6.37
C SER A 106 -14.98 -8.60 -6.10
N TYR A 107 -15.30 -8.93 -4.85
CA TYR A 107 -16.64 -9.29 -4.40
C TYR A 107 -17.54 -8.06 -4.11
N SER A 108 -16.98 -6.86 -4.04
CA SER A 108 -17.69 -5.63 -3.68
C SER A 108 -18.25 -4.94 -4.93
N ARG A 109 -19.41 -4.28 -4.77
CA ARG A 109 -20.01 -3.48 -5.86
C ARG A 109 -19.10 -2.33 -6.31
N THR A 110 -18.43 -1.70 -5.34
CA THR A 110 -17.39 -0.70 -5.60
C THR A 110 -16.04 -1.37 -5.33
N ILE A 111 -15.24 -1.54 -6.38
CA ILE A 111 -13.90 -2.11 -6.27
C ILE A 111 -12.89 -1.07 -5.78
N ALA A 112 -11.79 -1.53 -5.20
CA ALA A 112 -10.69 -0.65 -4.80
C ALA A 112 -9.99 -0.07 -6.04
N LEU A 113 -9.68 1.23 -6.01
CA LEU A 113 -8.90 1.88 -7.07
C LEU A 113 -7.42 1.45 -7.02
N ALA A 114 -6.86 1.39 -5.82
CA ALA A 114 -5.45 1.10 -5.59
C ALA A 114 -5.28 0.44 -4.23
N ASN A 115 -4.26 -0.42 -4.14
CA ASN A 115 -3.76 -0.98 -2.90
C ASN A 115 -2.36 -0.41 -2.62
N VAL A 116 -2.07 -0.14 -1.35
CA VAL A 116 -0.75 0.34 -0.93
C VAL A 116 -0.19 -0.63 0.11
N LEU A 117 0.91 -1.29 -0.24
CA LEU A 117 1.61 -2.21 0.66
C LEU A 117 2.95 -1.59 1.08
N TYR A 118 3.20 -1.55 2.39
CA TYR A 118 4.45 -1.05 2.95
C TYR A 118 5.21 -2.18 3.67
N GLY A 119 6.38 -2.50 3.13
CA GLY A 119 7.20 -3.60 3.62
C GLY A 119 7.97 -3.26 4.90
N ILE A 120 7.66 -3.95 6.01
CA ILE A 120 8.34 -3.78 7.30
C ILE A 120 9.49 -4.77 7.48
N LYS A 121 9.22 -6.07 7.27
CA LYS A 121 10.21 -7.15 7.38
C LYS A 121 10.03 -8.11 6.22
N ILE A 122 11.04 -8.17 5.36
CA ILE A 122 10.99 -8.91 4.09
C ILE A 122 11.82 -10.20 4.20
N PRO A 123 11.28 -11.36 3.78
CA PRO A 123 12.06 -12.60 3.66
C PRO A 123 13.27 -12.43 2.73
N ARG A 124 14.30 -13.27 2.92
CA ARG A 124 15.51 -13.29 2.07
C ARG A 124 15.43 -14.38 1.03
#